data_AF-A0A7K4CYH9-F1
#
_entry.id   AF-A0A7K4CYH9-F1
#
_cell.length_a   1.000
_cell.length_b   1.000
_cell.length_c   1.000
_cell.angle_alpha   90.00
_cell.angle_beta   90.00
_cell.angle_gamma   90.00
#
_symmetry.space_group_name_H-M   'P 1'
#
loop_
_entity.id
_entity.type
_entity.pdbx_description
1 polymer ?
#
loop_
_entity_poly.entity_id
_entity_poly.type
_entity_poly.pdbx_seq_one_letter_code
_entity_poly.pdbx_strand_id
1 'polypeptide(L)' 'YFRVYKKGVKKGNEPAKFIYFGIFEGKPVPLARLHEISDYAMNNRQDLILAVVDRQMDITYYNVKKQEI' A
#
# COMPACT_ATOMS: atom_id res chain seq x y z
N TYR A 1 -7.77 -2.39 2.63
CA TYR A 1 -6.67 -2.40 1.65
C TYR A 1 -7.19 -3.01 0.35
N PHE A 2 -6.62 -2.64 -0.79
CA PHE A 2 -6.97 -3.24 -2.08
C PHE A 2 -5.79 -4.05 -2.63
N ARG A 3 -6.08 -5.20 -3.23
CA ARG A 3 -5.10 -6.02 -3.96
C ARG A 3 -5.10 -5.59 -5.41
N VAL A 4 -3.96 -5.12 -5.89
CA VAL A 4 -3.83 -4.61 -7.27
C VAL A 4 -2.89 -5.51 -8.06
N TYR A 5 -3.29 -5.78 -9.30
CA TYR A 5 -2.60 -6.63 -10.24
C TYR A 5 -2.00 -5.80 -11.36
N LYS A 6 -0.94 -6.31 -12.00
CA LYS A 6 -0.43 -5.69 -13.21
C LYS A 6 -1.51 -5.68 -14.30
N LYS A 7 -1.48 -4.64 -15.15
CA LYS A 7 -2.33 -4.56 -16.33
C LYS A 7 -2.15 -5.82 -17.18
N GLY A 8 -3.27 -6.47 -17.54
CA GLY A 8 -3.29 -7.68 -18.36
C GLY A 8 -3.34 -9.01 -17.59
N VAL A 9 -3.20 -9.00 -16.26
CA VAL A 9 -3.25 -10.23 -15.44
C VAL A 9 -4.69 -10.48 -14.96
N LYS A 10 -5.20 -11.69 -15.19
CA LYS A 10 -6.49 -12.14 -14.63
C LYS A 10 -6.33 -12.46 -13.13
N LYS A 11 -7.30 -12.00 -12.33
CA LYS A 11 -7.37 -12.31 -10.89
C LYS A 11 -7.36 -13.83 -10.68
N GLY A 12 -6.39 -14.34 -9.94
CA GLY A 12 -6.22 -15.77 -9.65
C GLY A 12 -5.08 -16.46 -10.40
N ASN A 13 -4.57 -15.88 -11.51
CA ASN A 13 -3.41 -16.44 -12.22
C ASN A 13 -2.07 -16.12 -11.54
N GLU A 14 -1.96 -14.92 -10.96
CA GLU A 14 -0.76 -14.51 -10.21
C GLU A 14 -1.18 -13.95 -8.85
N PRO A 15 -0.31 -14.08 -7.82
CA PRO A 15 -0.52 -13.39 -6.55
C PRO A 15 -0.53 -11.87 -6.78
N ALA A 16 -1.35 -11.16 -6.00
CA ALA A 16 -1.41 -9.70 -6.11
C ALA A 16 -0.04 -9.11 -5.80
N LYS A 17 0.51 -8.31 -6.73
CA LYS A 17 1.86 -7.78 -6.57
C LYS A 17 1.90 -6.59 -5.60
N PHE A 18 0.78 -5.89 -5.45
CA PHE A 18 0.71 -4.66 -4.67
C PHE A 18 -0.44 -4.68 -3.67
N ILE A 19 -0.19 -4.14 -2.48
CA ILE A 19 -1.19 -3.77 -1.49
C ILE A 19 -1.32 -2.26 -1.48
N TYR A 20 -2.53 -1.75 -1.71
CA TYR A 20 -2.80 -0.32 -1.63
C TYR A 20 -3.42 0.03 -0.27
N PHE A 21 -2.82 1.01 0.39
CA PHE A 21 -3.30 1.58 1.64
C PHE A 21 -3.58 3.08 1.48
N GLY A 22 -4.85 3.45 1.57
CA GLY A 22 -5.31 4.84 1.42
C GLY A 22 -5.24 5.60 2.74
N ILE A 23 -4.65 6.79 2.72
CA ILE A 23 -4.68 7.76 3.83
C ILE A 23 -5.12 9.13 3.32
N PHE A 24 -5.73 9.92 4.19
CA PHE A 24 -6.08 11.30 3.88
C PHE A 24 -4.99 12.24 4.37
N GLU A 25 -4.58 13.17 3.54
CA GLU A 25 -3.64 14.22 3.90
C GLU A 25 -4.19 15.07 5.06
N GLY A 26 -3.31 15.44 5.99
CA GLY A 26 -3.68 16.21 7.18
C GLY A 26 -4.40 15.42 8.27
N LYS A 27 -4.62 14.11 8.11
CA LYS A 27 -5.08 13.24 9.20
C LYS A 27 -3.88 12.48 9.78
N PRO A 28 -3.71 12.48 11.12
CA PRO A 28 -2.63 11.72 11.74
C PRO A 28 -2.82 10.22 11.50
N VAL A 29 -1.73 9.55 11.14
CA VAL A 29 -1.70 8.10 10.96
C VAL A 29 -0.76 7.51 12.02
N PRO A 30 -1.24 6.60 12.88
CA PRO A 30 -0.39 5.97 13.88
C PRO A 30 0.77 5.18 13.23
N LEU A 31 1.99 5.37 13.73
CA LEU A 31 3.17 4.64 13.25
C LEU A 31 3.02 3.12 13.42
N ALA A 32 2.41 2.67 14.51
CA ALA A 32 2.11 1.25 14.74
C ALA A 32 1.28 0.64 13.60
N ARG A 33 0.29 1.40 13.08
CA ARG A 33 -0.54 0.96 11.96
C ARG A 33 0.27 0.86 10.66
N LEU A 34 1.17 1.81 10.41
CA LEU A 34 2.08 1.74 9.26
C LEU A 34 3.03 0.55 9.37
N HIS A 35 3.52 0.25 10.56
CA HIS A 35 4.37 -0.91 10.84
C HIS A 35 3.61 -2.22 10.57
N GLU A 36 2.40 -2.39 11.12
CA GLU A 36 1.56 -3.58 10.91
C GLU A 36 1.27 -3.84 9.42
N ILE A 37 0.95 -2.79 8.66
CA ILE A 37 0.64 -2.92 7.23
C ILE A 37 1.91 -3.23 6.43
N SER A 38 3.05 -2.65 6.82
CA SER A 38 4.35 -2.94 6.21
C SER A 38 4.76 -4.39 6.45
N ASP A 39 4.58 -4.90 7.68
CA ASP A 39 4.82 -6.30 8.01
C ASP A 39 3.89 -7.23 7.24
N TYR A 40 2.61 -6.89 7.16
CA TYR A 40 1.64 -7.67 6.37
C TYR A 40 2.05 -7.73 4.89
N ALA A 41 2.45 -6.60 4.29
CA ALA A 41 2.89 -6.57 2.91
C ALA A 41 4.17 -7.41 2.69
N MET A 42 5.15 -7.25 3.57
CA MET A 42 6.42 -7.98 3.53
C MET A 42 6.21 -9.50 3.67
N ASN A 43 5.42 -9.93 4.65
CA ASN A 43 5.10 -11.34 4.90
C ASN A 43 4.38 -12.00 3.71
N ASN A 44 3.54 -11.24 3.01
CA ASN A 44 2.86 -11.71 1.81
C ASN A 44 3.70 -11.54 0.52
N ARG A 45 4.95 -11.06 0.63
CA ARG A 45 5.85 -10.73 -0.50
C ARG A 45 5.20 -9.78 -1.51
N GLN A 46 4.38 -8.85 -1.01
CA GLN A 46 3.70 -7.82 -1.79
C GLN A 46 4.38 -6.47 -1.54
N ASP A 47 4.44 -5.64 -2.58
CA ASP A 47 4.90 -4.25 -2.44
C ASP A 47 3.79 -3.41 -1.79
N LEU A 48 4.13 -2.65 -0.74
CA LEU A 48 3.19 -1.71 -0.11
C LEU A 48 3.20 -0.39 -0.86
N ILE A 49 2.02 0.01 -1.35
CA ILE A 49 1.79 1.31 -1.98
C ILE A 49 0.88 2.14 -1.06
N LEU A 50 1.41 3.27 -0.58
CA LEU A 50 0.62 4.27 0.14
C LEU A 50 -0.06 5.19 -0.88
N ALA A 51 -1.38 5.31 -0.81
CA ALA A 51 -2.15 6.25 -1.60
C ALA A 51 -2.57 7.41 -0.69
N VAL A 52 -1.93 8.57 -0.83
CA VAL A 52 -2.25 9.77 -0.07
C VAL A 52 -3.25 10.58 -0.88
N VAL A 53 -4.45 10.73 -0.33
CA VAL A 53 -5.54 11.50 -0.93
C VAL A 53 -5.50 12.89 -0.31
N ASP A 54 -5.35 13.91 -1.13
CA ASP A 54 -5.35 15.30 -0.69
C ASP A 54 -6.79 15.83 -0.48
N ARG A 55 -6.91 17.14 -0.21
CA ARG A 55 -8.22 17.80 -0.04
C ARG A 55 -8.97 18.05 -1.35
N GLN A 56 -8.28 18.07 -2.49
CA GLN A 56 -8.83 18.26 -3.83
C GLN A 56 -9.19 16.94 -4.52
N MET A 57 -9.04 15.81 -3.82
CA MET A 57 -9.22 14.44 -4.31
C MET A 57 -8.14 13.97 -5.29
N ASP A 58 -7.00 14.67 -5.36
CA ASP A 58 -5.82 14.18 -6.04
C ASP A 58 -5.11 13.11 -5.20
N ILE A 59 -4.58 12.09 -5.86
CA ILE A 59 -3.98 10.92 -5.23
C ILE A 59 -2.49 10.84 -5.58
N THR A 60 -1.64 10.88 -4.56
CA THR A 60 -0.20 10.64 -4.69
C THR A 60 0.16 9.24 -4.20
N TYR A 61 0.93 8.49 -4.98
CA TYR A 61 1.32 7.12 -4.65
C TYR A 61 2.79 7.05 -4.21
N TYR A 62 3.04 6.45 -3.04
CA TYR A 62 4.37 6.22 -2.49
C TYR A 62 4.66 4.72 -2.37
N ASN A 63 5.86 4.31 -2.80
CA ASN A 63 6.35 2.96 -2.54
C ASN A 63 7.02 2.93 -1.16
N VAL A 64 6.55 2.05 -0.28
CA VAL A 64 7.08 1.90 1.07
C VAL A 64 7.87 0.61 1.14
N LYS A 65 9.14 0.73 1.57
CA LYS A 65 9.99 -0.42 1.87
C LYS A 65 10.37 -0.39 3.34
N LYS A 66 10.16 -1.53 4.02
CA LYS A 66 10.71 -1.72 5.36
C LYS A 66 12.23 -1.81 5.24
N GLN A 67 12.93 -1.02 6.05
CA GLN A 67 14.38 -1.11 6.19
C GLN A 67 14.69 -1.84 7.50
N GLU A 68 15.52 -2.87 7.42
CA GLU A 68 16.12 -3.47 8.62
C GLU A 68 17.27 -2.57 9.07
N ILE A 69 17.22 -2.14 10.33
CA ILE A 69 18.28 -1.37 11.00
C ILE A 69 19.03 -2.32 11.91
#